data_AF-A0AAD9N2D3-F1
#
_entry.id   AF-A0AAD9N2D3-F1
#
_cell.length_a   1.000
_cell.length_b   1.000
_cell.length_c   1.000
_cell.angle_alpha   90.00
_cell.angle_beta   90.00
_cell.angle_gamma   90.00
#
_symmetry.space_group_name_H-M   'P 1'
#
loop_
_entity.id
_entity.type
_entity.pdbx_description
1 polymer ?
#
loop_
_entity_poly.entity_id
_entity_poly.type
_entity_poly.pdbx_seq_one_letter_code
_entity_poly.pdbx_strand_id
1 'polypeptide(L)'
;MTLKKLEKGSLSLLISNPIEYTVLFSSDVQRAVQLLEHLQRTPEFQNNPQLLALQKVLHSDFLKAVREVYEHVYETVDITGSPEVRANATAKATVAAFAASEGHAHPRVVELPKTDDGLGFNVMGGKEQNSPIYISRIIPGGMADRHGGLKRGDQLLSVNGVSVEGEPHERAVELLKAASGTVKLVVRYTPKVLEEMEARFNRQRMTRGRQN
;
A
#
# COMPACT_ATOMS: atom_id res chain seq x y z
N MET A 1 -17.57 -43.09 12.24
CA MET A 1 -17.05 -41.84 12.83
C MET A 1 -15.79 -42.18 13.61
N THR A 2 -14.61 -42.16 12.98
CA THR A 2 -13.33 -42.35 13.70
C THR A 2 -12.17 -41.81 12.85
N LEU A 3 -11.53 -40.76 13.34
CA LEU A 3 -10.26 -40.23 12.84
C LEU A 3 -9.17 -41.29 13.00
N LYS A 4 -8.63 -41.82 11.89
CA LYS A 4 -7.41 -42.64 11.93
C LYS A 4 -6.19 -41.73 12.03
N LYS A 5 -5.46 -41.88 13.14
CA LYS A 5 -4.09 -41.40 13.38
C LYS A 5 -3.22 -41.65 12.13
N LEU A 6 -2.68 -40.59 11.53
CA LEU A 6 -1.46 -40.72 10.73
C LEU A 6 -0.27 -40.85 11.69
N GLU A 7 0.58 -41.82 11.41
CA GLU A 7 1.70 -42.24 12.24
C GLU A 7 2.83 -41.20 12.31
N LYS A 8 3.33 -40.96 13.52
CA LYS A 8 4.46 -40.08 13.85
C LYS A 8 5.82 -40.53 13.27
N GLY A 9 5.87 -41.61 12.50
CA GLY A 9 7.11 -42.22 12.01
C GLY A 9 7.70 -41.58 10.74
N SER A 10 6.90 -40.91 9.91
CA SER A 10 7.38 -40.35 8.63
C SER A 10 7.88 -38.90 8.70
N LEU A 11 7.79 -38.25 9.87
CA LEU A 11 8.28 -36.88 10.09
C LEU A 11 9.56 -36.82 10.93
N SER A 12 9.98 -37.92 11.54
CA SER A 12 11.16 -37.95 12.43
C SER A 12 12.50 -38.02 11.68
N LEU A 13 12.51 -38.38 10.40
CA LEU A 13 13.73 -38.45 9.59
C LEU A 13 14.22 -37.10 9.02
N LEU A 14 13.49 -36.01 9.27
CA LEU A 14 13.89 -34.65 8.87
C LEU A 14 14.42 -33.80 10.04
N ILE A 15 14.50 -34.36 11.26
CA ILE A 15 14.93 -33.61 12.47
C ILE A 15 16.10 -34.33 13.14
N SER A 16 17.11 -34.69 12.37
CA SER A 16 18.36 -35.25 12.89
C SER A 16 19.55 -34.75 12.09
N ASN A 17 19.75 -33.43 12.12
CA ASN A 17 21.07 -32.86 11.90
C ASN A 17 21.12 -31.47 12.57
N PRO A 18 21.88 -31.28 13.65
CA PRO A 18 22.12 -29.97 14.24
C PRO A 18 23.19 -29.29 13.36
N ILE A 19 22.79 -28.84 12.18
CA ILE A 19 23.63 -27.99 11.33
C ILE A 19 23.12 -26.57 11.56
N GLU A 20 24.02 -25.75 12.11
CA GLU A 20 24.03 -24.28 12.14
C GLU A 20 22.81 -23.63 11.46
N TYR A 21 21.92 -23.04 12.28
CA TYR A 21 20.85 -22.17 11.79
C TYR A 21 21.45 -20.84 11.30
N THR A 22 22.17 -20.88 10.18
CA THR A 22 22.40 -19.70 9.36
C THR A 22 21.12 -19.48 8.59
N VAL A 23 20.24 -18.61 9.12
CA VAL A 23 18.99 -18.21 8.46
C VAL A 23 19.34 -17.45 7.19
N LEU A 24 19.52 -18.17 6.09
CA LEU A 24 19.70 -17.59 4.76
C LEU A 24 18.29 -17.36 4.21
N PHE A 25 17.81 -16.12 4.32
CA PHE A 25 16.52 -15.65 3.79
C PHE A 25 16.22 -16.16 2.37
N SER A 26 17.24 -16.28 1.51
CA SER A 26 17.11 -16.88 0.17
C SER A 26 16.60 -18.34 0.21
N SER A 27 17.06 -19.16 1.14
CA SER A 27 16.64 -20.56 1.31
C SER A 27 15.22 -20.70 1.85
N ASP A 28 14.81 -19.83 2.78
CA ASP A 28 13.45 -19.82 3.32
C ASP A 28 12.43 -19.32 2.30
N VAL A 29 12.79 -18.31 1.50
CA VAL A 29 11.93 -17.83 0.40
C VAL A 29 11.80 -18.89 -0.70
N GLN A 30 12.88 -19.56 -1.07
CA GLN A 30 12.81 -20.69 -2.01
C GLN A 30 11.91 -21.81 -1.49
N ARG A 31 12.02 -22.15 -0.20
CA ARG A 31 11.16 -23.16 0.44
C ARG A 31 9.69 -22.71 0.45
N ALA A 32 9.41 -21.45 0.72
CA ALA A 32 8.06 -20.89 0.67
C ALA A 32 7.46 -20.94 -0.75
N VAL A 33 8.24 -20.61 -1.78
CA VAL A 33 7.82 -20.73 -3.19
C VAL A 33 7.48 -22.18 -3.53
N GLN A 34 8.36 -23.13 -3.19
CA GLN A 34 8.14 -24.57 -3.43
C GLN A 34 6.88 -25.09 -2.73
N LEU A 35 6.63 -24.66 -1.48
CA LEU A 35 5.43 -25.04 -0.73
C LEU A 35 4.15 -24.52 -1.41
N LEU A 36 4.17 -23.28 -1.90
CA LEU A 36 3.01 -22.69 -2.57
C LEU A 36 2.71 -23.37 -3.91
N GLU A 37 3.74 -23.75 -4.67
CA GLU A 37 3.58 -24.56 -5.88
C GLU A 37 2.98 -25.94 -5.57
N HIS A 38 3.37 -26.55 -4.46
CA HIS A 38 2.82 -27.83 -4.02
C HIS A 38 1.34 -27.70 -3.60
N LEU A 39 1.00 -26.63 -2.87
CA LEU A 39 -0.37 -26.35 -2.45
C LEU A 39 -1.29 -26.12 -3.66
N GLN A 40 -0.84 -25.41 -4.69
CA GLN A 40 -1.65 -25.17 -5.91
C GLN A 40 -1.93 -26.44 -6.72
N ARG A 41 -1.07 -27.47 -6.61
CA ARG A 41 -1.30 -28.79 -7.22
C ARG A 41 -2.28 -29.64 -6.42
N THR A 42 -2.64 -29.21 -5.21
CA THR A 42 -3.61 -29.89 -4.37
C THR A 42 -5.02 -29.48 -4.80
N PRO A 43 -5.95 -30.42 -5.08
CA PRO A 43 -7.30 -30.10 -5.61
C PRO A 43 -8.10 -29.15 -4.73
N GLU A 44 -7.84 -29.16 -3.42
CA GLU A 44 -8.50 -28.33 -2.40
C GLU A 44 -8.15 -26.84 -2.51
N PHE A 45 -6.98 -26.52 -3.07
CA PHE A 45 -6.45 -25.15 -3.13
C PHE A 45 -6.24 -24.65 -4.56
N GLN A 46 -6.61 -25.47 -5.54
CA GLN A 46 -6.54 -25.15 -6.95
C GLN A 46 -7.45 -23.94 -7.24
N ASN A 47 -6.88 -22.88 -7.81
CA ASN A 47 -7.53 -21.57 -8.07
C ASN A 47 -7.84 -20.72 -6.83
N ASN A 48 -7.19 -20.96 -5.69
CA ASN A 48 -7.32 -20.09 -4.53
C ASN A 48 -6.72 -18.69 -4.84
N PRO A 49 -7.52 -17.60 -4.81
CA PRO A 49 -7.07 -16.27 -5.21
C PRO A 49 -6.01 -15.69 -4.26
N GLN A 50 -6.02 -16.09 -2.98
CA GLN A 50 -5.03 -15.67 -1.99
C GLN A 50 -3.66 -16.32 -2.27
N LEU A 51 -3.63 -17.62 -2.64
CA LEU A 51 -2.39 -18.29 -3.03
C LEU A 51 -1.78 -17.70 -4.31
N LEU A 52 -2.62 -17.35 -5.28
CA LEU A 52 -2.19 -16.68 -6.51
C LEU A 52 -1.63 -15.29 -6.24
N ALA A 53 -2.29 -14.51 -5.38
CA ALA A 53 -1.80 -13.20 -4.96
C ALA A 53 -0.45 -13.31 -4.24
N LEU A 54 -0.32 -14.26 -3.32
CA LEU A 54 0.91 -14.49 -2.58
C LEU A 54 2.08 -14.90 -3.50
N GLN A 55 1.82 -15.78 -4.48
CA GLN A 55 2.82 -16.17 -5.46
C GLN A 55 3.26 -14.98 -6.32
N LYS A 56 2.34 -14.10 -6.72
CA LYS A 56 2.67 -12.86 -7.45
C LYS A 56 3.57 -11.94 -6.63
N VAL A 57 3.30 -11.82 -5.33
CA VAL A 57 4.15 -11.04 -4.41
C VAL A 57 5.55 -11.65 -4.30
N LEU A 58 5.64 -12.98 -4.15
CA LEU A 58 6.93 -13.67 -4.01
C LEU A 58 7.84 -13.56 -5.25
N HIS A 59 7.25 -13.44 -6.43
CA HIS A 59 7.97 -13.26 -7.69
C HIS A 59 8.07 -11.79 -8.14
N SER A 60 7.61 -10.85 -7.33
CA SER A 60 7.62 -9.44 -7.70
C SER A 60 9.04 -8.87 -7.68
N ASP A 61 9.33 -7.95 -8.60
CA ASP A 61 10.56 -7.16 -8.60
C ASP A 61 10.74 -6.43 -7.26
N PHE A 62 9.62 -6.12 -6.60
CA PHE A 62 9.60 -5.53 -5.28
C PHE A 62 10.18 -6.46 -4.19
N LEU A 63 9.71 -7.71 -4.08
CA LEU A 63 10.29 -8.63 -3.09
C LEU A 63 11.75 -8.98 -3.43
N LYS A 64 12.10 -8.97 -4.71
CA LYS A 64 13.50 -9.12 -5.15
C LYS A 64 14.36 -7.95 -4.67
N ALA A 65 13.92 -6.71 -4.82
CA ALA A 65 14.63 -5.54 -4.30
C ALA A 65 14.74 -5.56 -2.76
N VAL A 66 13.69 -5.98 -2.06
CA VAL A 66 13.72 -6.17 -0.59
C VAL A 66 14.76 -7.23 -0.20
N ARG A 67 14.85 -8.33 -0.96
CA ARG A 67 15.85 -9.38 -0.76
C ARG A 67 17.27 -8.83 -0.90
N GLU A 68 17.53 -8.06 -1.95
CA GLU A 68 18.85 -7.49 -2.20
C GLU A 68 19.27 -6.55 -1.07
N VAL A 69 18.35 -5.72 -0.56
CA VAL A 69 18.61 -4.87 0.62
C VAL A 69 18.81 -5.70 1.89
N TYR A 70 18.01 -6.76 2.09
CA TYR A 70 18.15 -7.68 3.23
C TYR A 70 19.54 -8.31 3.25
N GLU A 71 19.97 -8.89 2.13
CA GLU A 71 21.27 -9.56 1.99
C GLU A 71 22.41 -8.56 2.19
N HIS A 72 22.31 -7.37 1.59
CA HIS A 72 23.33 -6.33 1.74
C HIS A 72 23.45 -5.82 3.18
N VAL A 73 22.34 -5.61 3.89
CA VAL A 73 22.36 -5.20 5.31
C VAL A 73 22.90 -6.32 6.19
N TYR A 74 22.60 -7.59 5.88
CA TYR A 74 23.09 -8.73 6.66
C TYR A 74 24.60 -8.95 6.51
N GLU A 75 25.15 -8.66 5.33
CA GLU A 75 26.58 -8.73 5.03
C GLU A 75 27.39 -7.53 5.55
N THR A 76 26.79 -6.34 5.58
CA THR A 76 27.51 -5.09 5.90
C THR A 76 27.42 -4.65 7.36
N VAL A 77 26.46 -5.20 8.12
CA VAL A 77 26.16 -4.72 9.47
C VAL A 77 26.58 -5.74 10.52
N ASP A 78 27.76 -5.50 11.11
CA ASP A 78 28.32 -6.25 12.23
C ASP A 78 27.63 -5.82 13.55
N ILE A 79 26.32 -6.13 13.69
CA ILE A 79 25.64 -5.94 14.97
C ILE A 79 26.08 -7.07 15.89
N THR A 80 26.86 -6.70 16.91
CA THR A 80 27.19 -7.51 18.10
C THR A 80 25.93 -7.80 18.94
N GLY A 81 24.96 -8.51 18.37
CA GLY A 81 23.67 -8.78 19.00
C GLY A 81 23.15 -10.17 18.64
N SER A 82 22.31 -10.74 19.52
CA SER A 82 21.73 -12.07 19.32
C SER A 82 20.94 -12.15 18.00
N PRO A 83 20.81 -13.35 17.40
CA PRO A 83 20.04 -13.56 16.16
C PRO A 83 18.62 -12.97 16.19
N GLU A 84 17.98 -12.93 17.36
CA GLU A 84 16.65 -12.35 17.58
C GLU A 84 16.63 -10.82 17.44
N VAL A 85 17.65 -10.12 17.95
CA VAL A 85 17.76 -8.65 17.84
C VAL A 85 17.97 -8.26 16.38
N ARG A 86 18.76 -9.05 15.65
CA ARG A 86 18.97 -8.87 14.20
C ARG A 86 17.68 -9.11 13.43
N ALA A 87 16.98 -10.22 13.67
CA ALA A 87 15.70 -10.52 13.03
C ALA A 87 14.65 -9.42 13.28
N ASN A 88 14.58 -8.86 14.49
CA ASN A 88 13.66 -7.79 14.84
C ASN A 88 14.03 -6.45 14.16
N ALA A 89 15.32 -6.08 14.16
CA ALA A 89 15.80 -4.90 13.45
C ALA A 89 15.51 -4.98 11.94
N THR A 90 15.72 -6.16 11.35
CA THR A 90 15.43 -6.41 9.94
C THR A 90 13.94 -6.42 9.65
N ALA A 91 13.10 -7.04 10.49
CA ALA A 91 11.65 -6.98 10.34
C ALA A 91 11.16 -5.51 10.35
N LYS A 92 11.71 -4.68 11.24
CA LYS A 92 11.41 -3.24 11.28
C LYS A 92 11.91 -2.50 10.04
N ALA A 93 13.12 -2.80 9.57
CA ALA A 93 13.68 -2.19 8.35
C ALA A 93 12.89 -2.60 7.09
N THR A 94 12.48 -3.87 6.99
CA THR A 94 11.62 -4.37 5.92
C THR A 94 10.25 -3.72 5.98
N VAL A 95 9.58 -3.66 7.15
CA VAL A 95 8.30 -2.95 7.28
C VAL A 95 8.44 -1.47 6.93
N ALA A 96 9.52 -0.80 7.35
CA ALA A 96 9.80 0.58 6.98
C ALA A 96 10.07 0.74 5.47
N ALA A 97 10.81 -0.20 4.87
CA ALA A 97 11.08 -0.22 3.44
C ALA A 97 9.82 -0.51 2.63
N PHE A 98 8.92 -1.40 3.08
CA PHE A 98 7.60 -1.64 2.49
C PHE A 98 6.71 -0.40 2.59
N ALA A 99 6.66 0.24 3.76
CA ALA A 99 5.94 1.49 3.96
C ALA A 99 6.51 2.64 3.10
N ALA A 100 7.81 2.58 2.76
CA ALA A 100 8.49 3.57 1.92
C ALA A 100 8.43 3.23 0.42
N SER A 101 8.43 1.95 0.04
CA SER A 101 8.45 1.46 -1.35
C SER A 101 7.06 1.45 -1.97
N GLU A 102 6.03 1.23 -1.15
CA GLU A 102 4.66 1.57 -1.48
C GLU A 102 4.48 3.08 -1.32
N GLY A 103 5.22 3.85 -2.11
CA GLY A 103 5.13 5.29 -2.20
C GLY A 103 3.69 5.71 -2.47
N HIS A 104 2.94 5.85 -1.38
CA HIS A 104 1.66 6.48 -1.21
C HIS A 104 0.38 5.76 -1.73
N ALA A 105 0.40 4.46 -2.07
CA ALA A 105 -0.81 3.71 -2.43
C ALA A 105 -1.70 3.31 -1.23
N HIS A 106 -1.20 3.41 0.00
CA HIS A 106 -1.96 3.16 1.22
C HIS A 106 -2.64 4.42 1.77
N PRO A 107 -3.86 4.32 2.31
CA PRO A 107 -4.50 5.42 3.02
C PRO A 107 -3.61 5.95 4.16
N ARG A 108 -3.38 7.26 4.18
CA ARG A 108 -2.66 7.96 5.24
C ARG A 108 -3.51 9.07 5.82
N VAL A 109 -3.24 9.39 7.08
CA VAL A 109 -3.86 10.52 7.77
C VAL A 109 -2.99 11.76 7.59
N VAL A 110 -3.61 12.88 7.24
CA VAL A 110 -2.97 14.20 7.20
C VAL A 110 -3.80 15.16 8.01
N GLU A 111 -3.21 15.77 9.03
CA GLU A 111 -3.85 16.75 9.88
C GLU A 111 -3.33 18.15 9.54
N LEU A 112 -4.23 19.05 9.15
CA LEU A 112 -3.87 20.39 8.67
C LEU A 112 -4.67 21.45 9.43
N PRO A 113 -4.02 22.49 9.98
CA PRO A 113 -4.75 23.64 10.49
C PRO A 113 -5.41 24.39 9.32
N LYS A 114 -6.70 24.70 9.47
CA LYS A 114 -7.40 25.57 8.53
C LYS A 114 -7.18 27.02 8.89
N THR A 115 -6.66 27.79 7.94
CA THR A 115 -6.48 29.25 8.07
C THR A 115 -7.65 30.02 7.49
N ASP A 116 -7.62 31.34 7.64
CA ASP A 116 -8.56 32.27 6.99
C ASP A 116 -8.55 32.12 5.45
N ASP A 117 -7.40 31.81 4.86
CA ASP A 117 -7.25 31.50 3.43
C ASP A 117 -7.68 30.05 3.07
N GLY A 118 -8.22 29.29 4.03
CA GLY A 118 -8.63 27.90 3.86
C GLY A 118 -7.49 26.89 4.01
N LEU A 119 -7.61 25.76 3.30
CA LEU A 119 -6.67 24.64 3.39
C LEU A 119 -5.56 24.65 2.32
N GLY A 120 -5.69 25.49 1.28
CA GLY A 120 -4.63 25.63 0.28
C GLY A 120 -4.58 24.55 -0.80
N PHE A 121 -5.69 23.90 -1.15
CA PHE A 121 -5.76 22.94 -2.26
C PHE A 121 -7.12 22.95 -2.95
N ASN A 122 -7.17 22.43 -4.18
CA ASN A 122 -8.40 22.25 -4.96
C ASN A 122 -8.73 20.77 -5.09
N VAL A 123 -10.03 20.47 -5.12
CA VAL A 123 -10.55 19.13 -5.39
C VAL A 123 -11.25 19.05 -6.74
N MET A 124 -11.34 17.84 -7.30
CA MET A 124 -12.11 17.52 -8.50
C MET A 124 -12.71 16.12 -8.42
N GLY A 125 -13.55 15.76 -9.40
CA GLY A 125 -14.28 14.49 -9.42
C GLY A 125 -15.55 14.59 -8.57
N GLY A 126 -16.16 13.44 -8.29
CA GLY A 126 -17.48 13.34 -7.66
C GLY A 126 -18.33 12.27 -8.33
N LYS A 127 -19.32 11.77 -7.59
CA LYS A 127 -20.27 10.75 -8.05
C LYS A 127 -20.92 11.11 -9.38
N GLU A 128 -21.27 12.37 -9.58
CA GLU A 128 -21.92 12.87 -10.79
C GLU A 128 -21.02 12.77 -12.05
N GLN A 129 -19.71 12.63 -11.85
CA GLN A 129 -18.71 12.41 -12.89
C GLN A 129 -18.21 10.95 -12.93
N ASN A 130 -18.89 10.04 -12.22
CA ASN A 130 -18.48 8.65 -11.99
C ASN A 130 -16.99 8.53 -11.63
N SER A 131 -16.56 9.37 -10.68
CA SER A 131 -15.16 9.59 -10.32
C SER A 131 -15.00 9.78 -8.81
N PRO A 132 -13.93 9.27 -8.19
CA PRO A 132 -13.59 9.63 -6.82
C PRO A 132 -13.23 11.11 -6.68
N ILE A 133 -13.21 11.61 -5.45
CA ILE A 133 -12.73 12.96 -5.14
C ILE A 133 -11.20 12.95 -5.08
N TYR A 134 -10.57 13.84 -5.85
CA TYR A 134 -9.11 13.98 -5.91
C TYR A 134 -8.66 15.39 -5.63
N ILE A 135 -7.49 15.53 -5.00
CA ILE A 135 -6.73 16.77 -4.94
C ILE A 135 -6.10 17.01 -6.31
N SER A 136 -6.67 17.96 -7.04
CA SER A 136 -6.24 18.33 -8.39
C SER A 136 -5.10 19.33 -8.37
N ARG A 137 -4.99 20.15 -7.32
CA ARG A 137 -3.97 21.19 -7.22
C ARG A 137 -3.63 21.52 -5.78
N ILE A 138 -2.34 21.67 -5.50
CA ILE A 138 -1.85 22.32 -4.28
C ILE A 138 -1.59 23.79 -4.62
N ILE A 139 -2.08 24.71 -3.79
CA ILE A 139 -1.92 26.16 -3.99
C ILE A 139 -0.52 26.55 -3.49
N PRO A 140 0.38 27.05 -4.34
CA PRO A 140 1.72 27.46 -3.93
C PRO A 140 1.67 28.48 -2.80
N GLY A 141 2.46 28.27 -1.76
CA GLY A 141 2.47 29.09 -0.56
C GLY A 141 1.24 28.93 0.34
N GLY A 142 0.24 28.12 -0.02
CA GLY A 142 -0.94 27.83 0.81
C GLY A 142 -0.66 26.85 1.94
N MET A 143 -1.68 26.55 2.78
CA MET A 143 -1.46 25.69 3.95
C MET A 143 -1.06 24.26 3.62
N ALA A 144 -1.70 23.63 2.65
CA ALA A 144 -1.31 22.30 2.20
C ALA A 144 0.12 22.25 1.63
N ASP A 145 0.57 23.32 0.96
CA ASP A 145 1.92 23.42 0.40
C ASP A 145 2.97 23.56 1.52
N ARG A 146 2.77 24.53 2.43
CA ARG A 146 3.67 24.76 3.57
C ARG A 146 3.76 23.55 4.50
N HIS A 147 2.68 22.80 4.66
CA HIS A 147 2.66 21.58 5.46
C HIS A 147 3.33 20.38 4.77
N GLY A 148 3.28 20.30 3.43
CA GLY A 148 3.92 19.23 2.64
C GLY A 148 3.28 17.84 2.74
N GLY A 149 2.26 17.66 3.60
CA GLY A 149 1.60 16.37 3.80
C GLY A 149 0.63 15.95 2.68
N LEU A 150 0.21 16.88 1.82
CA LEU A 150 -0.69 16.64 0.68
C LEU A 150 0.03 16.84 -0.65
N LYS A 151 -0.39 16.09 -1.67
CA LYS A 151 0.14 16.16 -3.03
C LYS A 151 -0.99 16.14 -4.05
N ARG A 152 -0.76 16.78 -5.19
CA ARG A 152 -1.61 16.57 -6.38
C ARG A 152 -1.59 15.08 -6.74
N GLY A 153 -2.77 14.50 -6.94
CA GLY A 153 -2.93 13.05 -7.17
C GLY A 153 -3.35 12.26 -5.94
N ASP A 154 -3.51 12.90 -4.78
CA ASP A 154 -4.18 12.29 -3.64
C ASP A 154 -5.68 12.16 -3.87
N GLN A 155 -6.20 10.94 -3.78
CA GLN A 155 -7.63 10.67 -3.58
C GLN A 155 -8.00 11.03 -2.14
N LEU A 156 -9.06 11.83 -1.98
CA LEU A 156 -9.66 12.11 -0.69
C LEU A 156 -10.65 11.00 -0.31
N LEU A 157 -10.43 10.37 0.83
CA LEU A 157 -11.25 9.27 1.34
C LEU A 157 -12.18 9.73 2.46
N SER A 158 -11.71 10.59 3.36
CA SER A 158 -12.55 11.16 4.42
C SER A 158 -12.08 12.52 4.91
N VAL A 159 -13.01 13.28 5.50
CA VAL A 159 -12.80 14.58 6.16
C VAL A 159 -13.36 14.49 7.57
N ASN A 160 -12.52 14.72 8.59
CA ASN A 160 -12.87 14.63 10.01
C ASN A 160 -13.62 13.33 10.38
N GLY A 161 -13.22 12.21 9.77
CA GLY A 161 -13.84 10.89 10.01
C GLY A 161 -15.11 10.61 9.19
N VAL A 162 -15.63 11.58 8.43
CA VAL A 162 -16.76 11.39 7.51
C VAL A 162 -16.23 10.98 6.14
N SER A 163 -16.62 9.80 5.67
CA SER A 163 -16.22 9.31 4.33
C SER A 163 -16.82 10.18 3.23
N VAL A 164 -16.03 10.41 2.17
CA VAL A 164 -16.45 11.07 0.93
C VAL A 164 -16.38 10.14 -0.28
N GLU A 165 -16.15 8.84 -0.05
CA GLU A 165 -16.11 7.84 -1.12
C GLU A 165 -17.51 7.61 -1.70
N GLY A 166 -17.66 7.79 -3.01
CA GLY A 166 -18.95 7.65 -3.68
C GLY A 166 -19.93 8.80 -3.45
N GLU A 167 -19.49 9.86 -2.77
CA GLU A 167 -20.28 11.08 -2.53
C GLU A 167 -20.16 12.07 -3.72
N PRO A 168 -21.14 12.98 -3.89
CA PRO A 168 -21.06 14.02 -4.90
C PRO A 168 -19.96 15.04 -4.56
N HIS A 169 -19.47 15.74 -5.58
CA HIS A 169 -18.44 16.77 -5.41
C HIS A 169 -18.78 17.79 -4.31
N GLU A 170 -20.03 18.27 -4.33
CA GLU A 170 -20.52 19.29 -3.40
C GLU A 170 -20.43 18.85 -1.95
N ARG A 171 -20.69 17.56 -1.66
CA ARG A 171 -20.62 17.03 -0.30
C ARG A 171 -19.21 17.10 0.29
N ALA A 172 -18.20 16.78 -0.52
CA ALA A 172 -16.80 16.91 -0.09
C ALA A 172 -16.44 18.37 0.17
N VAL A 173 -16.90 19.29 -0.70
CA VAL A 173 -16.67 20.73 -0.55
C VAL A 173 -17.34 21.28 0.71
N GLU A 174 -18.58 20.88 1.00
CA GLU A 174 -19.29 21.24 2.22
C GLU A 174 -18.51 20.83 3.48
N LEU A 175 -18.05 19.58 3.54
CA LEU A 175 -17.29 19.08 4.69
C LEU A 175 -15.99 19.87 4.89
N LEU A 176 -15.25 20.13 3.81
CA LEU A 176 -14.01 20.92 3.86
C LEU A 176 -14.27 22.38 4.27
N LYS A 177 -15.40 22.97 3.83
CA LYS A 177 -15.82 24.33 4.20
C LYS A 177 -16.32 24.44 5.62
N ALA A 178 -17.08 23.45 6.11
CA ALA A 178 -17.62 23.42 7.46
C ALA A 178 -16.57 23.09 8.52
N ALA A 179 -15.49 22.39 8.15
CA ALA A 179 -14.39 22.09 9.06
C ALA A 179 -13.73 23.38 9.60
N SER A 180 -13.31 23.34 10.86
CA SER A 180 -12.61 24.43 11.56
C SER A 180 -11.47 23.87 12.41
N GLY A 181 -10.53 24.72 12.81
CA GLY A 181 -9.35 24.28 13.56
C GLY A 181 -8.49 23.31 12.76
N THR A 182 -8.09 22.20 13.38
CA THR A 182 -7.32 21.13 12.72
C THR A 182 -8.25 20.18 11.98
N VAL A 183 -8.05 20.08 10.66
CA VAL A 183 -8.80 19.21 9.76
C VAL A 183 -8.02 17.93 9.55
N LYS A 184 -8.65 16.79 9.87
CA LYS A 184 -8.10 15.45 9.68
C LYS A 184 -8.59 14.89 8.35
N LEU A 185 -7.69 14.67 7.41
CA LEU A 185 -7.97 14.10 6.09
C LEU A 185 -7.40 12.69 6.03
N VAL A 186 -8.16 11.75 5.46
CA VAL A 186 -7.62 10.46 5.04
C VAL A 186 -7.47 10.49 3.53
N VAL A 187 -6.25 10.27 3.05
CA VAL A 187 -5.91 10.39 1.63
C VAL A 187 -5.08 9.20 1.15
N ARG A 188 -5.17 8.90 -0.13
CA ARG A 188 -4.36 7.87 -0.80
C ARG A 188 -3.83 8.44 -2.11
N TYR A 189 -2.54 8.33 -2.36
CA TYR A 189 -1.94 8.87 -3.58
C TYR A 189 -2.04 7.88 -4.73
N THR A 190 -2.75 8.31 -5.76
CA THR A 190 -3.00 7.53 -6.98
C THR A 190 -2.91 8.48 -8.19
N PRO A 191 -1.73 9.07 -8.46
CA PRO A 191 -1.56 10.13 -9.46
C PRO A 191 -1.92 9.68 -10.88
N LYS A 192 -1.62 8.43 -11.23
CA LYS A 192 -1.96 7.85 -12.55
C LYS A 192 -3.47 7.86 -12.79
N VAL A 193 -4.28 7.59 -11.75
CA VAL A 193 -5.74 7.62 -11.86
C VAL A 193 -6.23 9.05 -12.09
N LEU A 194 -5.64 10.04 -11.41
CA LEU A 194 -5.94 11.45 -11.66
C LEU A 194 -5.62 11.85 -13.10
N GLU A 195 -4.45 11.47 -13.62
CA GLU A 195 -4.04 11.75 -15.00
C GLU A 195 -5.01 11.14 -16.02
N GLU A 196 -5.41 9.88 -15.83
CA GLU A 196 -6.41 9.21 -16.67
C GLU A 196 -7.77 9.91 -16.62
N MET A 197 -8.19 10.36 -15.43
CA MET A 197 -9.42 11.13 -15.23
C MET A 197 -9.38 12.47 -15.97
N GLU A 198 -8.30 13.25 -15.81
CA GLU A 198 -8.12 14.52 -16.50
C GLU A 198 -8.10 14.34 -18.03
N ALA A 199 -7.41 13.30 -18.53
CA ALA A 199 -7.41 12.96 -19.95
C ALA A 199 -8.82 12.64 -20.46
N ARG A 200 -9.62 11.91 -19.68
CA ARG A 200 -11.02 11.61 -20.02
C ARG A 200 -11.87 12.87 -20.08
N PHE A 201 -11.75 13.78 -19.11
CA PHE A 201 -12.49 15.04 -19.11
C PHE A 201 -12.10 15.93 -20.28
N ASN A 202 -10.80 16.02 -20.59
CA ASN A 202 -10.32 16.79 -21.73
C ASN A 202 -10.87 16.25 -23.06
N ARG A 203 -10.89 14.92 -23.25
CA ARG A 203 -11.51 14.30 -24.43
C ARG A 203 -12.98 14.66 -24.58
N GLN A 204 -13.76 14.62 -23.50
CA GLN A 204 -15.20 14.96 -23.53
C GLN A 204 -15.47 16.43 -23.83
N ARG A 205 -14.59 17.34 -23.38
CA ARG A 205 -14.70 18.77 -23.70
C ARG A 205 -14.41 19.03 -25.19
N MET A 206 -13.43 18.34 -25.76
CA MET A 206 -13.05 18.49 -27.17
C MET A 206 -14.10 17.94 -28.14
N THR A 207 -14.86 16.90 -27.76
CA THR A 207 -15.96 16.38 -28.60
C THR A 207 -17.18 17.30 -28.58
N ARG A 208 -17.49 17.91 -27.43
CA ARG A 208 -18.59 18.89 -27.29
C ARG A 208 -18.30 20.24 -27.97
N GLY A 209 -17.04 20.67 -27.98
CA GLY A 209 -16.63 21.92 -28.63
C GLY A 209 -16.62 21.89 -30.18
N ARG A 210 -16.79 20.72 -30.81
CA ARG A 210 -16.85 20.56 -32.27
C ARG A 210 -18.27 20.63 -32.87
N GLN A 211 -19.29 20.67 -32.03
CA GLN A 211 -20.70 20.67 -32.45
C GLN A 211 -21.41 22.03 -32.28
N ASN A 212 -20.67 23.07 -31.88
CA ASN A 212 -21.17 24.44 -31.74
C ASN A 212 -20.48 25.39 -32.72
#